data_AF-A0A1C5RE39-F1
#
_entry.id   AF-A0A1C5RE39-F1
#
_cell.length_a   1.000
_cell.length_b   1.000
_cell.length_c   1.000
_cell.angle_alpha   90.00
_cell.angle_beta   90.00
_cell.angle_gamma   90.00
#
_symmetry.space_group_name_H-M   'P 1'
#
loop_
_entity.id
_entity.type
_entity.pdbx_description
1 polymer ?
#
loop_
_entity_poly.entity_id
_entity_poly.type
_entity_poly.pdbx_seq_one_letter_code
_entity_poly.pdbx_strand_id
1 'polypeptide(L)'
;MKKELRIRNDFFDQDCINWILSQPNGSLYVLLYLHLCCLSLHEPAIPYNVQWIQAHTPILLDNNVIDSGIQLLAKAGLLEVNDASLVLPSSTSIIVRRAI
;
A
#
# COMPACT_ATOMS: atom_id res chain seq x y z
N MET A 1 -0.54 22.90 -4.14
CA MET A 1 0.64 22.01 -4.26
C MET A 1 0.17 20.70 -4.87
N LYS A 2 0.79 20.23 -5.97
CA LYS A 2 0.42 18.95 -6.59
C LYS A 2 1.08 17.81 -5.79
N LYS A 3 0.30 16.82 -5.36
CA LYS A 3 0.81 15.60 -4.71
C LYS A 3 1.00 14.53 -5.77
N GLU A 4 2.11 13.81 -5.72
CA GLU A 4 2.49 12.81 -6.72
C GLU A 4 3.02 11.56 -6.02
N LEU A 5 2.56 10.38 -6.44
CA LEU A 5 3.21 9.10 -6.16
C LEU A 5 4.32 8.88 -7.19
N ARG A 6 5.46 8.29 -6.82
CA ARG A 6 6.65 8.32 -7.68
C ARG A 6 7.46 7.01 -7.70
N ILE A 7 6.90 5.83 -7.91
CA ILE A 7 7.48 4.53 -7.46
C ILE A 7 9.01 4.34 -7.75
N ARG A 8 9.77 3.75 -6.81
CA ARG A 8 11.19 3.41 -6.99
C ARG A 8 11.38 2.47 -8.18
N ASN A 9 12.46 2.63 -8.96
CA ASN A 9 12.71 1.77 -10.12
C ASN A 9 12.91 0.29 -9.75
N ASP A 10 13.48 0.04 -8.57
CA ASP A 10 13.73 -1.27 -8.00
C ASP A 10 12.60 -1.74 -7.07
N PHE A 11 11.41 -1.11 -7.13
CA PHE A 11 10.29 -1.44 -6.23
C PHE A 11 9.95 -2.92 -6.24
N PHE A 12 9.84 -3.52 -7.42
CA PHE A 12 9.52 -4.94 -7.55
C PHE A 12 10.71 -5.87 -7.25
N ASP A 13 11.91 -5.32 -7.09
CA ASP A 13 13.13 -6.08 -6.77
C ASP A 13 13.43 -6.09 -5.27
N GLN A 14 12.69 -5.32 -4.46
CA GLN A 14 12.93 -5.24 -3.02
C GLN A 14 12.56 -6.54 -2.31
N ASP A 15 13.39 -6.96 -1.33
CA ASP A 15 13.18 -8.18 -0.55
C ASP A 15 11.80 -8.24 0.12
N CYS A 16 11.29 -7.11 0.62
CA CYS A 16 9.97 -7.02 1.22
C CYS A 16 8.85 -7.24 0.19
N ILE A 17 8.98 -6.70 -1.02
CA ILE A 17 8.01 -6.88 -2.10
C ILE A 17 8.07 -8.31 -2.64
N ASN A 18 9.26 -8.87 -2.82
CA ASN A 18 9.45 -10.28 -3.18
C ASN A 18 8.83 -11.22 -2.14
N TRP A 19 9.00 -10.91 -0.85
CA TRP A 19 8.38 -11.68 0.23
C TRP A 19 6.85 -11.58 0.23
N ILE A 20 6.28 -10.42 -0.08
CA ILE A 20 4.82 -10.27 -0.25
C ILE A 20 4.33 -11.07 -1.47
N LEU A 21 5.03 -10.98 -2.60
CA LEU A 21 4.69 -11.68 -3.83
C LEU A 21 4.73 -13.21 -3.67
N SER A 22 5.54 -13.74 -2.74
CA SER A 22 5.57 -15.17 -2.43
C SER A 22 4.41 -15.66 -1.58
N GLN A 23 3.59 -14.77 -1.01
CA GLN A 23 2.42 -15.16 -0.21
C GLN A 23 1.24 -15.60 -1.10
N PRO A 24 0.32 -16.43 -0.59
CA PRO A 24 -0.97 -16.64 -1.26
C PRO A 24 -1.67 -15.29 -1.46
N ASN A 25 -2.09 -15.00 -2.70
CA ASN A 25 -2.63 -13.70 -3.12
C ASN A 25 -1.61 -12.53 -3.12
N GLY A 26 -0.31 -12.81 -3.16
CA GLY A 26 0.75 -11.78 -3.10
C GLY A 26 0.59 -10.63 -4.09
N SER A 27 0.17 -10.92 -5.33
CA SER A 27 -0.11 -9.88 -6.34
C SER A 27 -1.26 -8.94 -5.92
N LEU A 28 -2.29 -9.45 -5.25
CA LEU A 28 -3.39 -8.65 -4.71
C LEU A 28 -2.94 -7.76 -3.55
N TYR A 29 -2.01 -8.23 -2.71
CA TYR A 29 -1.47 -7.43 -1.62
C TYR A 29 -0.58 -6.29 -2.11
N VAL A 30 0.28 -6.54 -3.12
CA VAL A 30 1.06 -5.47 -3.75
C VAL A 30 0.14 -4.43 -4.40
N LEU A 31 -0.91 -4.90 -5.08
CA LEU A 31 -1.89 -4.01 -5.69
C LEU A 31 -2.69 -3.21 -4.65
N LEU A 32 -3.11 -3.84 -3.54
CA LEU A 32 -3.73 -3.18 -2.39
C LEU A 32 -2.81 -2.09 -1.83
N TYR A 33 -1.52 -2.39 -1.64
CA TYR A 33 -0.54 -1.42 -1.16
C TYR A 33 -0.43 -0.20 -2.08
N LEU A 34 -0.32 -0.41 -3.40
CA LEU A 34 -0.27 0.69 -4.37
C LEU A 34 -1.55 1.55 -4.33
N HIS A 35 -2.72 0.93 -4.12
CA HIS A 35 -3.96 1.68 -3.96
C HIS A 35 -3.98 2.51 -2.68
N LEU A 36 -3.54 1.95 -1.54
CA LEU A 36 -3.43 2.69 -0.28
C LEU A 36 -2.45 3.88 -0.42
N CYS A 37 -1.34 3.69 -1.14
CA CYS A 37 -0.41 4.76 -1.50
C CYS A 37 -1.04 5.87 -2.36
N CYS A 38 -1.96 5.52 -3.27
CA CYS A 38 -2.72 6.51 -4.03
C CYS A 38 -3.74 7.25 -3.15
N LEU A 39 -4.45 6.53 -2.27
CA LEU A 39 -5.42 7.11 -1.35
C LEU A 39 -4.78 8.11 -0.39
N SER A 40 -3.57 7.82 0.11
CA SER A 40 -2.86 8.70 1.04
C SER A 40 -2.42 10.04 0.43
N LEU A 41 -2.43 10.15 -0.92
CA LEU A 41 -2.26 11.45 -1.58
C LEU A 41 -3.45 12.36 -1.30
N HIS A 42 -4.65 11.82 -1.19
CA HIS A 42 -5.87 12.61 -1.02
C HIS A 42 -6.30 12.69 0.45
N GLU A 43 -6.18 11.57 1.17
CA GLU A 43 -6.59 11.45 2.56
C GLU A 43 -5.37 11.41 3.50
N PRO A 44 -5.28 12.32 4.49
CA PRO A 44 -4.13 12.38 5.40
C PRO A 44 -4.06 11.18 6.35
N ALA A 45 -5.18 10.51 6.59
CA ALA A 45 -5.27 9.31 7.42
C ALA A 45 -6.26 8.33 6.80
N ILE A 46 -5.77 7.14 6.44
CA ILE A 46 -6.63 6.07 5.95
C ILE A 46 -7.15 5.29 7.17
N PRO A 47 -8.47 5.12 7.37
CA PRO A 47 -8.97 4.36 8.50
C PRO A 47 -8.64 2.87 8.31
N TYR A 48 -8.24 2.19 9.39
CA TYR A 48 -8.20 0.72 9.41
C TYR A 48 -9.62 0.19 9.55
N ASN A 49 -10.34 0.17 8.42
CA ASN A 49 -11.69 -0.33 8.31
C ASN A 49 -11.82 -1.06 6.98
N VAL A 50 -12.00 -2.38 7.03
CA VAL A 50 -12.00 -3.25 5.85
C VAL A 50 -13.09 -2.85 4.85
N GLN A 51 -14.29 -2.51 5.33
CA GLN A 51 -15.41 -2.09 4.48
C GLN A 51 -15.13 -0.74 3.81
N TRP A 52 -14.53 0.20 4.53
CA TRP A 52 -14.12 1.48 3.99
C TRP A 52 -13.05 1.29 2.91
N ILE A 53 -12.04 0.47 3.18
CA ILE A 53 -10.95 0.20 2.23
C ILE A 53 -11.52 -0.50 0.99
N GLN A 54 -12.42 -1.47 1.15
CA GLN A 54 -13.10 -2.13 0.03
C GLN A 54 -13.89 -1.13 -0.83
N ALA A 55 -14.59 -0.17 -0.21
CA ALA A 55 -15.35 0.84 -0.94
C ALA A 55 -14.48 1.86 -1.70
N HIS A 56 -13.25 2.09 -1.23
CA HIS A 56 -12.30 3.06 -1.81
C HIS A 56 -11.19 2.41 -2.64
N THR A 57 -11.19 1.08 -2.76
CA THR A 57 -10.33 0.35 -3.68
C THR A 57 -11.20 -0.21 -4.80
N PRO A 58 -10.90 0.08 -6.08
CA PRO A 58 -11.74 -0.32 -7.22
C PRO A 58 -11.73 -1.83 -7.50
N ILE A 59 -11.03 -2.61 -6.68
CA ILE A 59 -10.86 -4.04 -6.84
C ILE A 59 -11.83 -4.72 -5.88
N LEU A 60 -12.61 -5.65 -6.41
CA LEU A 60 -13.45 -6.53 -5.60
C LEU A 60 -12.56 -7.52 -4.84
N LEU A 61 -11.89 -7.04 -3.80
CA LEU A 61 -11.13 -7.88 -2.87
C LEU A 61 -12.10 -8.42 -1.82
N ASP A 62 -11.95 -9.70 -1.51
CA ASP A 62 -12.60 -10.30 -0.35
C ASP A 62 -12.09 -9.62 0.93
N ASN A 63 -12.98 -9.43 1.91
CA ASN A 63 -12.64 -8.77 3.18
C ASN A 63 -11.48 -9.47 3.91
N ASN A 64 -11.38 -10.80 3.80
CA ASN A 64 -10.27 -11.55 4.40
C ASN A 64 -8.95 -11.30 3.67
N VAL A 65 -8.98 -11.06 2.36
CA VAL A 65 -7.80 -10.70 1.56
C VAL A 65 -7.32 -9.30 1.92
N ILE A 66 -8.25 -8.36 2.13
CA ILE A 66 -7.89 -7.01 2.59
C ILE A 66 -7.24 -7.07 3.98
N ASP A 67 -7.87 -7.75 4.94
CA ASP A 67 -7.37 -7.83 6.31
C ASP A 67 -6.01 -8.55 6.38
N SER A 68 -5.89 -9.71 5.72
CA SER A 68 -4.62 -10.45 5.62
C SER A 68 -3.54 -9.61 4.92
N GLY A 69 -3.92 -8.89 3.87
CA GLY A 69 -3.04 -8.00 3.13
C GLY A 69 -2.48 -6.89 4.02
N ILE A 70 -3.31 -6.20 4.78
CA ILE A 70 -2.88 -5.15 5.72
C ILE A 70 -1.91 -5.72 6.75
N GLN A 71 -2.21 -6.87 7.34
CA GLN A 71 -1.33 -7.51 8.33
C GLN A 71 0.03 -7.90 7.73
N LEU A 72 0.04 -8.46 6.51
CA LEU A 72 1.28 -8.83 5.82
C LEU A 72 2.10 -7.60 5.41
N LEU A 73 1.45 -6.54 4.92
CA LEU A 73 2.10 -5.28 4.58
C LEU A 73 2.70 -4.60 5.83
N ALA A 74 1.99 -4.65 6.97
CA ALA A 74 2.51 -4.17 8.25
C ALA A 74 3.74 -4.98 8.69
N LYS A 75 3.66 -6.31 8.60
CA LYS A 75 4.78 -7.21 8.91
C LYS A 75 5.98 -7.00 7.99
N ALA A 76 5.76 -6.64 6.73
CA ALA A 76 6.81 -6.30 5.77
C ALA A 76 7.38 -4.88 5.98
N GLY A 77 6.86 -4.10 6.93
CA GLY A 77 7.28 -2.73 7.20
C GLY A 77 6.87 -1.72 6.12
N LEU A 78 5.89 -2.07 5.28
CA LEU A 78 5.40 -1.23 4.19
C LEU A 78 4.36 -0.20 4.66
N LEU A 79 3.69 -0.49 5.79
CA LEU A 79 2.77 0.40 6.47
C LEU A 79 2.81 0.13 7.98
N GLU A 80 2.24 1.03 8.76
CA GLU A 80 2.00 0.87 10.19
C GLU A 80 0.49 0.94 10.48
N VAL A 81 0.05 0.22 11.51
CA VAL A 81 -1.32 0.26 12.01
C VAL A 81 -1.30 0.95 13.37
N ASN A 82 -1.89 2.14 13.45
CA ASN A 82 -2.00 2.92 14.69
C ASN A 82 -3.47 3.06 15.08
N ASP A 83 -3.84 2.56 16.27
CA ASP A 83 -5.19 2.53 16.84
C ASP A 83 -6.31 2.12 15.86
N ALA A 84 -6.73 3.05 14.99
CA ALA A 84 -7.78 2.89 13.99
C ALA A 84 -7.40 3.43 12.59
N SER A 85 -6.11 3.60 12.30
CA SER A 85 -5.61 4.18 11.05
C SER A 85 -4.39 3.46 10.50
N LEU A 86 -4.29 3.45 9.18
CA LEU A 86 -3.13 3.00 8.43
C LEU A 86 -2.23 4.21 8.17
N VAL A 87 -0.99 4.12 8.62
CA VAL A 87 0.05 5.10 8.36
C VAL A 87 0.98 4.52 7.31
N LEU A 88 1.00 5.15 6.13
CA LEU A 88 1.98 4.82 5.12
C LEU A 88 3.24 5.68 5.35
N PRO A 89 4.44 5.09 5.22
CA PRO A 89 5.67 5.82 5.43
C PRO A 89 5.75 7.02 4.49
N SER A 90 5.88 8.22 5.08
CA SER A 90 6.03 9.49 4.37
C SER A 90 7.30 9.55 3.50
N SER A 91 8.24 8.62 3.74
CA SER A 91 9.57 8.58 3.16
C SER A 91 10.00 7.15 2.79
N THR A 92 9.20 6.40 2.04
CA THR A 92 9.76 5.26 1.29
C THR A 92 9.79 5.65 -0.16
N SER A 93 10.94 6.19 -0.56
CA SER A 93 11.33 6.60 -1.91
C SER A 93 10.47 5.96 -2.99
N ILE A 94 9.45 6.70 -3.34
CA ILE A 94 8.96 6.73 -4.66
C ILE A 94 9.60 8.05 -5.16
N ILE A 95 10.71 7.99 -5.92
CA ILE A 95 11.24 9.10 -6.74
C ILE A 95 11.83 8.53 -8.04
N VAL A 96 11.24 8.88 -9.19
CA VAL A 96 11.95 8.89 -10.48
C VAL A 96 12.02 10.33 -10.95
N ARG A 97 13.24 10.87 -11.04
CA ARG A 97 13.56 11.95 -11.97
C ARG A 97 14.26 11.34 -13.17
N ARG A 98 13.74 11.62 -14.37
CA ARG A 98 14.57 12.21 -15.41
C ARG A 98 13.77 13.25 -16.17
N ALA A 99 14.42 14.39 -16.35
CA ALA A 99 13.92 15.60 -16.95
C ALA A 99 13.54 15.42 -18.43
N ILE A 100 12.55 16.19 -18.87
CA ILE A 100 12.59 16.87 -20.16
C ILE A 100 12.28 18.34 -19.86
#